data_AF-A0A151YYZ3-F1
#
_entry.id   AF-A0A151YYZ3-F1
#
_cell.length_a   1.000
_cell.length_b   1.000
_cell.length_c   1.000
_cell.angle_alpha   90.00
_cell.angle_beta   90.00
_cell.angle_gamma   90.00
#
_symmetry.space_group_name_H-M   'P 1'
#
loop_
_entity.id
_entity.type
_entity.pdbx_description
1 polymer ?
#
loop_
_entity_poly.entity_id
_entity_poly.type
_entity_poly.pdbx_seq_one_letter_code
_entity_poly.pdbx_strand_id
1 'polypeptide(L)'
;MKGSKRFRYNEWDLKGKGVHEMKVFAHGCNINFQESVREMVISDWKRLLDKMLDQQEKTLFGKIDLEAKEVRVYGRLESFDYDEEGNRCTFSFQWMDEPKQEEENQKLEDVYLSHEASFDIVDEQAGPVHYRVLYITFMDEETGDETTYFFADEDGVLEPLACVAEFWQQVWELGRDIDFEMFGCSVYDINRKPCGCE
;
A
#
# COMPACT_ATOMS: atom_id res chain seq x y z
N MET A 1 -9.48 -8.01 23.34
CA MET A 1 -9.51 -7.43 21.98
C MET A 1 -10.85 -6.72 21.78
N LYS A 2 -10.90 -5.42 22.02
CA LYS A 2 -12.05 -4.54 21.73
C LYS A 2 -11.43 -3.28 21.10
N GLY A 3 -11.88 -2.87 19.91
CA GLY A 3 -11.43 -1.61 19.29
C GLY A 3 -11.19 -1.60 17.77
N SER A 4 -11.27 -2.73 17.05
CA SER A 4 -11.15 -2.73 15.58
C SER A 4 -12.53 -2.79 14.92
N LYS A 5 -12.81 -1.84 14.01
CA LYS A 5 -13.94 -1.93 13.08
C LYS A 5 -13.57 -2.89 11.96
N ARG A 6 -14.35 -3.97 11.82
CA ARG A 6 -14.17 -5.00 10.81
C ARG A 6 -15.20 -4.78 9.71
N PHE A 7 -14.75 -4.83 8.46
CA PHE A 7 -15.60 -4.76 7.29
C PHE A 7 -15.36 -6.02 6.44
N ARG A 8 -16.41 -6.85 6.26
CA ARG A 8 -16.32 -8.07 5.45
C ARG A 8 -16.63 -7.77 3.98
N TYR A 9 -15.85 -8.35 3.07
CA TYR A 9 -16.02 -8.20 1.61
C TYR A 9 -17.43 -8.54 1.11
N ASN A 10 -18.06 -9.56 1.70
CA ASN A 10 -19.33 -10.09 1.21
C ASN A 10 -20.57 -9.31 1.67
N GLU A 11 -20.44 -8.33 2.57
CA GLU A 11 -21.56 -7.44 2.94
C GLU A 11 -21.73 -6.28 1.94
N TRP A 12 -20.81 -6.15 0.98
CA TRP A 12 -20.95 -5.31 -0.21
C TRP A 12 -21.79 -6.00 -1.29
N ASP A 13 -22.99 -6.50 -0.93
CA ASP A 13 -23.98 -6.87 -1.93
C ASP A 13 -24.64 -5.58 -2.46
N LEU A 14 -24.00 -4.99 -3.48
CA LEU A 14 -24.44 -3.80 -4.22
C LEU A 14 -25.81 -3.96 -4.91
N LYS A 15 -26.53 -5.08 -4.71
CA LYS A 15 -27.82 -5.36 -5.37
C LYS A 15 -29.06 -4.98 -4.56
N GLY A 16 -28.91 -4.50 -3.32
CA GLY A 16 -30.06 -4.37 -2.41
C GLY A 16 -30.64 -2.97 -2.17
N LYS A 17 -29.90 -1.89 -2.41
CA LYS A 17 -30.33 -0.54 -1.98
C LYS A 17 -29.85 0.56 -2.92
N GLY A 18 -30.41 0.65 -4.13
CA GLY A 18 -30.33 1.85 -4.98
C GLY A 18 -28.96 2.56 -4.98
N VAL A 19 -27.87 1.79 -5.00
CA VAL A 19 -26.51 2.31 -4.95
C VAL A 19 -26.22 2.77 -6.37
N HIS A 20 -26.03 4.06 -6.53
CA HIS A 20 -25.51 4.60 -7.77
C HIS A 20 -24.09 4.05 -7.92
N GLU A 21 -23.95 3.15 -8.90
CA GLU A 21 -22.73 2.51 -9.37
C GLU A 21 -21.54 3.49 -9.35
N MET A 22 -20.61 3.33 -8.40
CA MET A 22 -19.30 3.98 -8.45
C MET A 22 -18.59 3.44 -9.70
N LYS A 23 -18.54 4.25 -10.75
CA LYS A 23 -17.87 3.88 -12.00
C LYS A 23 -16.39 4.20 -11.89
N VAL A 24 -15.61 3.19 -11.54
CA VAL A 24 -14.16 3.21 -11.70
C VAL A 24 -13.87 3.09 -13.20
N PHE A 25 -13.36 4.15 -13.81
CA PHE A 25 -13.01 4.15 -15.24
C PHE A 25 -11.59 3.63 -15.42
N ALA A 26 -11.39 2.31 -15.38
CA ALA A 26 -10.12 1.68 -15.73
C ALA A 26 -9.81 1.88 -17.22
N HIS A 27 -8.85 2.73 -17.55
CA HIS A 27 -8.34 2.92 -18.91
C HIS A 27 -6.84 2.69 -18.91
N GLY A 28 -6.43 1.44 -19.10
CA GLY A 28 -5.02 1.07 -19.23
C GLY A 28 -4.42 1.57 -20.57
N CYS A 29 -3.30 2.28 -20.51
CA CYS A 29 -2.45 2.51 -21.68
C CYS A 29 -0.96 2.48 -21.29
N ASN A 30 -0.24 1.55 -21.94
CA ASN A 30 1.22 1.46 -21.91
C ASN A 30 1.82 2.64 -22.67
N ILE A 31 2.80 3.33 -22.05
CA ILE A 31 3.54 4.51 -22.55
C ILE A 31 2.83 5.84 -22.16
N ASN A 32 3.22 6.43 -21.00
CA ASN A 32 2.62 7.58 -20.28
C ASN A 32 1.48 7.20 -19.30
N PHE A 33 1.86 6.63 -18.15
CA PHE A 33 0.97 5.92 -17.22
C PHE A 33 -0.03 6.82 -16.46
N GLN A 34 -1.33 6.65 -16.75
CA GLN A 34 -2.50 7.18 -16.01
C GLN A 34 -3.06 6.18 -14.97
N GLU A 35 -2.30 5.14 -14.67
CA GLU A 35 -2.39 4.27 -13.48
C GLU A 35 -0.93 4.05 -13.07
N SER A 36 -0.52 4.51 -11.88
CA SER A 36 0.88 4.38 -11.45
C SER A 36 0.97 3.51 -10.20
N VAL A 37 1.26 2.23 -10.39
CA VAL A 37 1.83 1.44 -9.31
C VAL A 37 3.32 1.65 -9.32
N ARG A 38 3.81 2.28 -8.26
CA ARG A 38 5.23 2.51 -8.07
C ARG A 38 5.70 1.64 -6.91
N GLU A 39 6.39 0.55 -7.23
CA GLU A 39 7.21 -0.15 -6.24
C GLU A 39 8.31 0.75 -5.74
N MET A 40 8.57 0.69 -4.43
CA MET A 40 9.55 1.57 -3.80
C MET A 40 10.41 0.80 -2.79
N VAL A 41 11.65 1.26 -2.65
CA VAL A 41 12.48 0.93 -1.49
C VAL A 41 11.87 1.64 -0.27
N ILE A 42 12.01 1.04 0.92
CA ILE A 42 11.38 1.51 2.15
C ILE A 42 11.63 2.99 2.47
N SER A 43 12.82 3.51 2.12
CA SER A 43 13.18 4.91 2.33
C SER A 43 12.40 5.88 1.44
N ASP A 44 12.17 5.50 0.18
CA ASP A 44 11.34 6.26 -0.76
C ASP A 44 9.86 6.20 -0.37
N TRP A 45 9.40 5.03 0.05
CA TRP A 45 8.04 4.83 0.56
C TRP A 45 7.78 5.65 1.83
N LYS A 46 8.71 5.63 2.80
CA LYS A 46 8.64 6.45 4.01
C LYS A 46 8.52 7.93 3.66
N ARG A 47 9.34 8.42 2.73
CA ARG A 47 9.28 9.83 2.31
C ARG A 47 7.92 10.19 1.70
N LEU A 48 7.25 9.26 1.03
CA LEU A 48 5.91 9.47 0.50
C LEU A 48 4.87 9.51 1.62
N LEU A 49 4.96 8.57 2.57
CA LEU A 49 4.10 8.53 3.75
C LEU A 49 4.26 9.78 4.62
N ASP A 50 5.50 10.21 4.90
CA ASP A 50 5.78 11.43 5.67
C ASP A 50 5.13 12.65 5.02
N LYS A 51 5.16 12.76 3.69
CA LYS A 51 4.46 13.84 2.98
C LYS A 51 2.95 13.78 3.18
N MET A 52 2.37 12.59 3.15
CA MET A 52 0.94 12.39 3.38
C MET A 52 0.56 12.86 4.80
N LEU A 53 1.36 12.51 5.80
CA LEU A 53 1.17 12.94 7.19
C LEU A 53 1.37 14.46 7.38
N ASP A 54 2.39 15.05 6.74
CA ASP A 54 2.69 16.48 6.82
C ASP A 54 1.62 17.37 6.17
N GLN A 55 0.88 16.83 5.20
CA GLN A 55 -0.22 17.53 4.53
C GLN A 55 -1.47 17.69 5.42
N GLN A 56 -1.38 17.32 6.70
CA GLN A 56 -2.47 17.31 7.69
C GLN A 56 -3.66 16.44 7.28
N GLU A 57 -3.42 15.48 6.37
CA GLU A 57 -4.40 14.45 6.01
C GLU A 57 -4.58 13.51 7.20
N LYS A 58 -5.84 13.21 7.57
CA LYS A 58 -6.09 12.17 8.57
C LYS A 58 -5.82 10.82 7.91
N THR A 59 -4.62 10.28 8.07
CA THR A 59 -4.23 9.03 7.43
C THR A 59 -4.85 7.83 8.14
N LEU A 60 -5.86 7.20 7.54
CA LEU A 60 -6.38 5.90 7.97
C LEU A 60 -5.27 4.85 7.92
N PHE A 61 -5.21 4.01 8.95
CA PHE A 61 -4.28 2.90 9.07
C PHE A 61 -5.00 1.60 9.41
N GLY A 62 -4.61 0.53 8.74
CA GLY A 62 -5.18 -0.79 8.98
C GLY A 62 -4.50 -1.88 8.17
N LYS A 63 -5.10 -3.08 8.22
CA LYS A 63 -4.63 -4.27 7.50
C LYS A 63 -5.66 -4.74 6.47
N ILE A 64 -5.16 -5.32 5.38
CA ILE A 64 -5.93 -6.12 4.44
C ILE A 64 -5.64 -7.59 4.73
N ASP A 65 -6.70 -8.36 4.95
CA ASP A 65 -6.65 -9.82 5.14
C ASP A 65 -7.31 -10.46 3.91
N LEU A 66 -6.49 -11.03 3.03
CA LEU A 66 -6.93 -11.64 1.77
C LEU A 66 -7.70 -12.94 2.01
N GLU A 67 -7.26 -13.75 2.97
CA GLU A 67 -7.90 -15.04 3.27
C GLU A 67 -9.30 -14.84 3.86
N ALA A 68 -9.42 -13.92 4.81
CA ALA A 68 -10.70 -13.59 5.42
C ALA A 68 -11.53 -12.62 4.57
N LYS A 69 -10.96 -12.09 3.47
CA LYS A 69 -11.53 -11.03 2.64
C LYS A 69 -12.06 -9.89 3.52
N GLU A 70 -11.18 -9.24 4.25
CA GLU A 70 -11.59 -8.13 5.10
C GLU A 70 -10.55 -7.02 5.16
N VAL A 71 -11.06 -5.80 5.26
CA VAL A 71 -10.26 -4.62 5.59
C VAL A 71 -10.51 -4.33 7.06
N ARG A 72 -9.45 -4.39 7.86
CA ARG A 72 -9.49 -4.08 9.29
C ARG A 72 -8.89 -2.70 9.49
N VAL A 73 -9.70 -1.74 9.93
CA VAL A 73 -9.21 -0.41 10.28
C VAL A 73 -8.81 -0.42 11.75
N TYR A 74 -7.61 0.08 12.04
CA TYR A 74 -7.12 0.27 13.41
C TYR A 74 -7.39 1.69 13.89
N GLY A 75 -6.96 2.67 13.10
CA GLY A 75 -6.78 4.00 13.63
C GLY A 75 -6.35 5.01 12.58
N ARG A 76 -5.83 6.12 13.08
CA ARG A 76 -5.11 7.11 12.30
C ARG A 76 -3.62 6.96 12.57
N LEU A 77 -2.83 6.85 11.51
CA LEU A 77 -1.38 6.83 11.64
C LEU A 77 -0.91 8.20 12.13
N GLU A 78 -0.03 8.19 13.13
CA GLU A 78 0.66 9.39 13.60
C GLU A 78 2.10 9.45 13.08
N SER A 79 2.78 8.30 12.99
CA SER A 79 4.13 8.22 12.44
C SER A 79 4.50 6.81 11.97
N PHE A 80 5.51 6.77 11.11
CA PHE A 80 6.23 5.56 10.72
C PHE A 80 7.73 5.80 10.86
N ASP A 81 8.42 4.84 11.46
CA ASP A 81 9.88 4.84 11.60
C ASP A 81 10.44 3.45 11.29
N TYR A 82 11.70 3.40 10.84
CA TYR A 82 12.41 2.15 10.65
C TYR A 82 13.86 2.25 11.10
N ASP A 83 14.36 1.17 11.68
CA ASP A 83 15.70 1.01 12.23
C ASP A 83 16.39 -0.14 11.50
N GLU A 84 17.36 0.20 10.64
CA GLU A 84 18.14 -0.77 9.87
C GLU A 84 19.05 -1.62 10.76
N GLU A 85 19.65 -1.04 11.79
CA GLU A 85 20.54 -1.76 12.71
C GLU A 85 19.73 -2.68 13.64
N GLY A 86 18.55 -2.21 14.06
CA GLY A 86 17.63 -2.95 14.91
C GLY A 86 16.66 -3.88 14.17
N ASN A 87 16.70 -3.92 12.84
CA ASN A 87 15.82 -4.70 11.96
C ASN A 87 14.33 -4.54 12.33
N ARG A 88 13.84 -3.29 12.43
CA ARG A 88 12.48 -3.01 12.90
C ARG A 88 11.81 -1.88 12.13
N CYS A 89 10.54 -2.09 11.80
CA CYS A 89 9.58 -1.09 11.35
C CYS A 89 8.56 -0.85 12.47
N THR A 90 8.26 0.41 12.78
CA THR A 90 7.30 0.79 13.82
C THR A 90 6.24 1.73 13.25
N PHE A 91 4.98 1.33 13.37
CA PHE A 91 3.80 2.12 13.04
C PHE A 91 3.19 2.65 14.33
N SER A 92 3.19 3.97 14.54
CA SER A 92 2.52 4.58 15.69
C SER A 92 1.17 5.13 15.24
N PHE A 93 0.09 4.76 15.93
CA PHE A 93 -1.26 5.15 15.54
C PHE A 93 -2.17 5.39 16.74
N GLN A 94 -3.20 6.21 16.52
CA GLN A 94 -4.28 6.43 17.47
C GLN A 94 -5.51 5.62 17.05
N TRP A 95 -6.09 4.84 17.95
CA TRP A 95 -7.31 4.06 17.69
C TRP A 95 -8.49 4.93 17.24
N MET A 96 -9.34 4.40 16.34
CA MET A 96 -10.50 5.14 15.81
C MET A 96 -11.53 5.50 16.89
N ASP A 97 -11.77 4.58 17.82
CA ASP A 97 -12.86 4.67 18.80
C ASP A 97 -12.38 5.08 20.21
N GLU A 98 -11.07 5.18 20.43
CA GLU A 98 -10.46 5.51 21.72
C GLU A 98 -9.26 6.44 21.54
N PRO A 99 -9.05 7.46 22.41
CA PRO A 99 -7.86 8.31 22.37
C PRO A 99 -6.64 7.59 22.95
N LYS A 100 -6.43 6.34 22.52
CA LYS A 100 -5.32 5.48 22.92
C LYS A 100 -4.34 5.41 21.76
N GLN A 101 -3.09 5.72 22.04
CA GLN A 101 -1.97 5.48 21.12
C GLN A 101 -1.45 4.06 21.29
N GLU A 102 -1.04 3.46 20.18
CA GLU A 102 -0.47 2.12 20.13
C GLU A 102 0.59 2.04 19.03
N GLU A 103 1.48 1.07 19.17
CA GLU A 103 2.53 0.78 18.21
C GLU A 103 2.33 -0.63 17.67
N GLU A 104 2.40 -0.76 16.34
CA GLU A 104 2.53 -2.06 15.68
C GLU A 104 3.96 -2.17 15.15
N ASN A 105 4.62 -3.29 15.43
CA ASN A 105 6.00 -3.53 15.01
C ASN A 105 6.06 -4.69 14.02
N GLN A 106 6.92 -4.56 13.02
CA GLN A 106 7.27 -5.60 12.05
C GLN A 106 8.79 -5.64 11.89
N LYS A 107 9.36 -6.76 11.42
CA LYS A 107 10.79 -6.76 11.07
C LYS A 107 10.97 -6.04 9.74
N LEU A 108 12.12 -5.38 9.60
CA LEU A 108 12.44 -4.67 8.36
C LEU A 108 12.78 -5.65 7.23
N GLU A 109 13.47 -6.75 7.56
CA GLU A 109 13.81 -7.81 6.59
C GLU A 109 12.58 -8.50 6.00
N ASP A 110 11.48 -8.55 6.76
CA ASP A 110 10.21 -9.14 6.31
C ASP A 110 9.48 -8.23 5.29
N VAL A 111 9.96 -7.01 5.00
CA VAL A 111 9.36 -6.14 3.99
C VAL A 111 9.47 -6.81 2.62
N TYR A 112 8.32 -7.27 2.11
CA TYR A 112 8.23 -7.97 0.84
C TYR A 112 7.95 -7.00 -0.32
N LEU A 113 6.94 -6.13 -0.15
CA LEU A 113 6.51 -5.21 -1.19
C LEU A 113 6.06 -3.89 -0.57
N SER A 114 6.38 -2.77 -1.21
CA SER A 114 5.79 -1.48 -0.86
C SER A 114 5.42 -0.73 -2.13
N HIS A 115 4.20 -0.22 -2.21
CA HIS A 115 3.73 0.47 -3.40
C HIS A 115 2.67 1.53 -3.13
N GLU A 116 2.56 2.45 -4.07
CA GLU A 116 1.50 3.45 -4.18
C GLU A 116 0.48 2.98 -5.21
N ALA A 117 -0.81 3.15 -4.94
CA ALA A 117 -1.89 3.00 -5.90
C ALA A 117 -2.67 4.31 -5.98
N SER A 118 -2.70 4.93 -7.16
CA SER A 118 -3.32 6.23 -7.36
C SER A 118 -4.21 6.21 -8.60
N PHE A 119 -5.46 6.62 -8.44
CA PHE A 119 -6.47 6.60 -9.51
C PHE A 119 -7.29 7.89 -9.50
N ASP A 120 -7.72 8.30 -10.69
CA ASP A 120 -8.75 9.33 -10.84
C ASP A 120 -10.13 8.69 -10.64
N ILE A 121 -10.85 9.13 -9.61
CA ILE A 121 -12.18 8.63 -9.27
C ILE A 121 -13.22 9.75 -9.30
N VAL A 122 -14.47 9.38 -9.52
CA VAL A 122 -15.61 10.31 -9.46
C VAL A 122 -16.24 10.16 -8.08
N ASP A 123 -15.91 11.09 -7.18
CA ASP A 123 -16.51 11.17 -5.86
C ASP A 123 -17.84 11.93 -5.92
N GLU A 124 -18.87 11.43 -5.23
CA GLU A 124 -20.22 12.04 -5.27
C GLU A 124 -20.26 13.44 -4.64
N GLN A 125 -19.37 13.72 -3.69
CA GLN A 125 -19.31 14.98 -2.96
C GLN A 125 -18.36 15.98 -3.60
N ALA A 126 -17.17 15.54 -4.02
CA ALA A 126 -16.09 16.38 -4.52
C ALA A 126 -16.00 16.42 -6.06
N GLY A 127 -16.66 15.50 -6.76
CA GLY A 127 -16.51 15.33 -8.21
C GLY A 127 -15.23 14.55 -8.56
N PRO A 128 -14.59 14.80 -9.71
CA PRO A 128 -13.34 14.12 -10.08
C PRO A 128 -12.21 14.44 -9.10
N VAL A 129 -11.66 13.41 -8.45
CA VAL A 129 -10.57 13.52 -7.48
C VAL A 129 -9.48 12.52 -7.84
N HIS A 130 -8.22 12.94 -7.74
CA HIS A 130 -7.08 12.04 -7.79
C HIS A 130 -6.83 11.51 -6.37
N TYR A 131 -7.12 10.24 -6.14
CA TYR A 131 -7.04 9.63 -4.82
C TYR A 131 -5.96 8.56 -4.78
N ARG A 132 -5.23 8.50 -3.67
CA ARG A 132 -4.07 7.61 -3.49
C ARG A 132 -4.21 6.77 -2.24
N VAL A 133 -3.69 5.54 -2.32
CA VAL A 133 -3.54 4.62 -1.20
C VAL A 133 -2.13 4.07 -1.23
N LEU A 134 -1.46 4.08 -0.07
CA LEU A 134 -0.16 3.44 0.08
C LEU A 134 -0.35 2.07 0.71
N TYR A 135 0.43 1.10 0.24
CA TYR A 135 0.47 -0.24 0.79
C TYR A 135 1.90 -0.64 1.13
N ILE A 136 2.03 -1.45 2.19
CA ILE A 136 3.26 -2.17 2.51
C ILE A 136 2.90 -3.58 2.98
N THR A 137 3.52 -4.57 2.35
CA THR A 137 3.32 -5.99 2.61
C THR A 137 4.58 -6.55 3.24
N PHE A 138 4.37 -7.27 4.34
CA PHE A 138 5.39 -8.07 5.01
C PHE A 138 5.11 -9.55 4.75
N MET A 139 6.16 -10.33 4.54
CA MET A 139 6.09 -11.78 4.40
C MET A 139 6.93 -12.40 5.52
N ASP A 140 6.29 -13.16 6.40
CA ASP A 140 6.99 -13.90 7.45
C ASP A 140 7.69 -15.11 6.82
N GLU A 141 9.02 -15.15 6.84
CA GLU A 141 9.81 -16.22 6.20
C GLU A 141 9.57 -17.61 6.82
N GLU A 142 9.17 -17.68 8.09
CA GLU A 142 9.01 -18.95 8.81
C GLU A 142 7.67 -19.63 8.46
N THR A 143 6.62 -18.82 8.32
CA THR A 143 5.24 -19.28 8.09
C THR A 143 4.82 -19.16 6.63
N GLY A 144 5.42 -18.24 5.89
CA GLY A 144 4.97 -17.81 4.56
C GLY A 144 3.72 -16.92 4.59
N ASP A 145 3.31 -16.46 5.77
CA ASP A 145 2.12 -15.63 5.93
C ASP A 145 2.39 -14.18 5.49
N GLU A 146 1.45 -13.61 4.76
CA GLU A 146 1.54 -12.22 4.31
C GLU A 146 0.64 -11.29 5.11
N THR A 147 1.19 -10.13 5.46
CA THR A 147 0.45 -9.05 6.10
C THR A 147 0.60 -7.77 5.31
N THR A 148 -0.49 -7.30 4.71
CA THR A 148 -0.52 -6.00 4.02
C THR A 148 -1.17 -4.94 4.91
N TYR A 149 -0.45 -3.84 5.12
CA TYR A 149 -0.99 -2.62 5.71
C TYR A 149 -1.37 -1.63 4.62
N PHE A 150 -2.41 -0.83 4.88
CA PHE A 150 -2.81 0.27 4.01
C PHE A 150 -2.78 1.61 4.75
N PHE A 151 -2.58 2.67 3.97
CA PHE A 151 -2.59 4.07 4.41
C PHE A 151 -3.36 4.91 3.40
N ALA A 152 -4.38 5.63 3.85
CA ALA A 152 -5.27 6.37 2.97
C ALA A 152 -5.79 7.65 3.64
N ASP A 153 -6.04 8.70 2.86
CA ASP A 153 -6.61 9.95 3.38
C ASP A 153 -8.10 9.78 3.75
N GLU A 154 -8.43 9.87 5.03
CA GLU A 154 -9.81 9.73 5.53
C GLU A 154 -10.78 10.75 4.93
N ASP A 155 -10.30 11.98 4.68
CA ASP A 155 -11.15 13.10 4.30
C ASP A 155 -11.08 13.40 2.78
N GLY A 156 -10.27 12.65 2.02
CA GLY A 156 -10.02 12.90 0.60
C GLY A 156 -11.18 12.51 -0.32
N VAL A 157 -12.01 11.56 0.10
CA VAL A 157 -13.22 11.09 -0.59
C VAL A 157 -14.29 10.63 0.39
N LEU A 158 -15.52 10.43 -0.11
CA LEU A 158 -16.67 10.01 0.71
C LEU A 158 -16.52 8.59 1.27
N GLU A 159 -15.96 7.67 0.47
CA GLU A 159 -15.82 6.25 0.84
C GLU A 159 -14.36 5.75 0.73
N PRO A 160 -13.44 6.24 1.58
CA PRO A 160 -12.01 5.94 1.46
C PRO A 160 -11.69 4.44 1.58
N LEU A 161 -12.44 3.69 2.39
CA LEU A 161 -12.25 2.25 2.55
C LEU A 161 -12.72 1.44 1.33
N ALA A 162 -13.72 1.94 0.58
CA ALA A 162 -14.10 1.33 -0.69
C ALA A 162 -12.96 1.47 -1.69
N CYS A 163 -12.35 2.66 -1.78
CA CYS A 163 -11.17 2.88 -2.61
C CYS A 163 -9.99 1.98 -2.20
N VAL A 164 -9.70 1.83 -0.89
CA VAL A 164 -8.66 0.92 -0.39
C VAL A 164 -8.87 -0.52 -0.88
N ALA A 165 -10.11 -1.02 -0.83
CA ALA A 165 -10.42 -2.38 -1.27
C ALA A 165 -10.34 -2.52 -2.80
N GLU A 166 -10.97 -1.61 -3.54
CA GLU A 166 -11.02 -1.63 -5.00
C GLU A 166 -9.65 -1.41 -5.65
N PHE A 167 -8.83 -0.51 -5.09
CA PHE A 167 -7.47 -0.27 -5.59
C PHE A 167 -6.62 -1.51 -5.36
N TRP A 168 -6.69 -2.11 -4.16
CA TRP A 168 -5.96 -3.34 -3.86
C TRP A 168 -6.29 -4.46 -4.84
N GLN A 169 -7.56 -4.68 -5.19
CA GLN A 169 -7.92 -5.69 -6.20
C GLN A 169 -7.27 -5.49 -7.56
N GLN A 170 -6.96 -4.24 -7.93
CA GLN A 170 -6.33 -3.90 -9.19
C GLN A 170 -4.80 -4.00 -9.11
N VAL A 171 -4.22 -3.78 -7.94
CA VAL A 171 -2.76 -3.66 -7.79
C VAL A 171 -2.09 -4.84 -7.10
N TRP A 172 -2.85 -5.75 -6.47
CA TRP A 172 -2.25 -6.76 -5.59
C TRP A 172 -1.28 -7.71 -6.30
N GLU A 173 -1.47 -8.01 -7.59
CA GLU A 173 -0.53 -8.85 -8.37
C GLU A 173 0.68 -8.08 -8.89
N LEU A 174 0.62 -6.74 -8.89
CA LEU A 174 1.68 -5.91 -9.47
C LEU A 174 2.90 -5.95 -8.56
N GLY A 175 4.03 -6.40 -9.12
CA GLY A 175 5.31 -6.47 -8.41
C GLY A 175 5.71 -7.85 -7.88
N ARG A 176 4.76 -8.78 -7.80
CA ARG A 176 4.96 -10.12 -7.23
C ARG A 176 5.65 -11.09 -8.18
N ASP A 177 5.62 -10.80 -9.48
CA ASP A 177 6.28 -11.56 -10.54
C ASP A 177 7.75 -11.17 -10.78
N ILE A 178 8.32 -10.25 -9.99
CA ILE A 178 9.70 -9.78 -10.15
C ILE A 178 10.58 -10.38 -9.06
N ASP A 179 11.20 -11.50 -9.38
CA ASP A 179 12.32 -12.03 -8.61
C ASP A 179 13.52 -11.09 -8.79
N PHE A 180 13.74 -10.18 -7.84
CA PHE A 180 14.99 -9.43 -7.74
C PHE A 180 16.11 -10.30 -7.14
N GLU A 181 16.22 -11.57 -7.54
CA GLU A 181 17.52 -12.23 -7.62
C GLU A 181 18.33 -11.48 -8.69
N MET A 182 18.77 -10.27 -8.34
CA MET A 182 19.88 -9.58 -8.94
C MET A 182 21.08 -10.52 -8.76
N PHE A 183 21.26 -11.41 -9.73
CA PHE A 183 22.60 -11.78 -10.15
C PHE A 183 23.32 -10.46 -10.36
N GLY A 184 24.18 -10.13 -9.40
CA GLY A 184 25.13 -9.06 -9.56
C GLY A 184 25.80 -9.30 -10.91
N CYS A 185 25.47 -8.45 -11.89
CA CYS A 185 26.39 -8.17 -12.96
C CYS A 185 27.59 -7.50 -12.27
N SER A 186 28.43 -8.37 -11.72
CA SER A 186 29.80 -8.06 -11.38
C SER A 186 30.36 -7.35 -12.59
N VAL A 187 30.75 -6.10 -12.38
CA VAL A 187 31.57 -5.33 -13.30
C VAL A 187 32.92 -6.04 -13.37
N TYR A 188 32.96 -7.13 -14.14
CA TYR A 188 34.14 -7.92 -14.43
C TYR A 188 34.15 -8.25 -15.92
N ASP A 189 34.20 -7.23 -16.77
CA ASP A 189 34.71 -7.41 -18.14
C ASP A 189 35.25 -6.12 -18.80
N ILE A 190 35.98 -5.30 -18.04
CA ILE A 190 36.76 -4.17 -18.62
C ILE A 190 38.24 -4.56 -18.88
N ASN A 191 38.63 -5.83 -18.69
CA ASN A 191 40.02 -6.27 -18.89
C ASN A 191 40.17 -7.55 -19.74
N ARG A 192 39.53 -7.61 -20.91
CA ARG A 192 39.93 -8.57 -21.96
C ARG A 192 40.32 -7.84 -23.25
N LYS A 193 41.56 -8.16 -23.65
CA LYS A 193 42.40 -7.57 -24.71
C LYS A 193 41.71 -7.36 -26.06
N PRO A 194 42.18 -6.40 -26.87
CA PRO A 194 41.75 -6.27 -28.27
C PRO A 194 42.18 -7.50 -29.07
N CYS A 195 41.21 -8.11 -29.75
CA CYS A 195 41.43 -9.12 -30.78
C CYS A 195 42.12 -8.44 -31.98
N GLY A 196 43.40 -8.79 -32.19
CA GLY A 196 44.10 -8.52 -33.44
C GLY A 196 43.57 -9.47 -34.53
N CYS A 197 43.09 -8.89 -35.62
CA CYS A 197 42.95 -9.60 -36.88
C CYS A 197 44.28 -9.50 -37.63
N GLU A 198 44.89 -10.64 -37.92
CA GLU A 198 45.75 -10.82 -39.12
C GLU A 198 44.87 -10.98 -40.36
#